data_AF-A0A6P8LFX7-F1
#
_entry.id   AF-A0A6P8LFX7-F1
#
_cell.length_a   1.000
_cell.length_b   1.000
_cell.length_c   1.000
_cell.angle_alpha   90.00
_cell.angle_beta   90.00
_cell.angle_gamma   90.00
#
_symmetry.space_group_name_H-M   'P 1'
#
loop_
_entity.id
_entity.type
_entity.pdbx_description
1 polymer ?
#
loop_
_entity_poly.entity_id
_entity_poly.type
_entity_poly.pdbx_seq_one_letter_code
_entity_poly.pdbx_strand_id
1 'polypeptide(L)'
;MHLAHLVHMQCAPLNIKVIIDLGAGLGYICQLLYYLYGYKVLGLEKSQVNIDNAQKRQLKRFPDSLMHVKYNCCDLKCNSVETIESILSNEFQEKSNVCLIGLHACGDLSIYASKIFRDMTAARVFIIVPCCYHKLSISKRIKINVSTEKQYFNNFPLSNCLKTIINNTDFDIGSFLRQPFLRLACQEPADRWNNMSIETHNEHSFYVLARAVLQLYASKNGFFLKKRKQKGTRKSQCCDFKAYVRDSLTRYILQPQEEEALKEQDVQLNLDMHEKDIIELWENHCDKLKIVETYTGLQLMLQASAESFVLQDRLCWMEEQGLEAKIIPVMNKYLSPRAYAIVSQKK
;
A
#
# COMPACT_ATOMS: atom_id res chain seq x y z
N MET A 1 -0.46 -14.51 -15.44
CA MET A 1 0.37 -13.67 -16.33
C MET A 1 1.38 -12.92 -15.47
N HIS A 2 2.69 -12.95 -15.77
CA HIS A 2 3.68 -12.15 -15.02
C HIS A 2 3.67 -10.70 -15.57
N LEU A 3 3.70 -9.68 -14.71
CA LEU A 3 3.65 -8.26 -15.13
C LEU A 3 4.67 -7.93 -16.24
N ALA A 4 5.91 -8.42 -16.13
CA ALA A 4 6.94 -8.18 -17.15
C ALA A 4 6.52 -8.69 -18.54
N HIS A 5 5.89 -9.86 -18.59
CA HIS A 5 5.36 -10.42 -19.84
C HIS A 5 4.19 -9.60 -20.38
N LEU A 6 3.27 -9.15 -19.52
CA LEU A 6 2.20 -8.24 -19.93
C LEU A 6 2.77 -6.95 -20.55
N VAL A 7 3.77 -6.34 -19.89
CA VAL A 7 4.43 -5.14 -20.40
C VAL A 7 5.02 -5.40 -21.78
N HIS A 8 5.72 -6.52 -21.98
CA HIS A 8 6.25 -6.89 -23.29
C HIS A 8 5.15 -7.03 -24.35
N MET A 9 4.05 -7.74 -24.03
CA MET A 9 2.93 -7.95 -24.94
C MET A 9 2.25 -6.64 -25.38
N GLN A 10 2.20 -5.62 -24.52
CA GLN A 10 1.66 -4.31 -24.87
C GLN A 10 2.67 -3.43 -25.63
N CYS A 11 3.96 -3.55 -25.32
CA CYS A 11 5.00 -2.67 -25.86
C CYS A 11 5.55 -3.12 -27.22
N ALA A 12 5.73 -4.43 -27.43
CA ALA A 12 6.38 -4.98 -28.63
C ALA A 12 5.65 -4.62 -29.94
N PRO A 13 4.30 -4.72 -30.04
CA PRO A 13 3.59 -4.34 -31.26
C PRO A 13 3.71 -2.85 -31.62
N LEU A 14 3.99 -2.00 -30.61
CA LEU A 14 4.15 -0.56 -30.77
C LEU A 14 5.60 -0.12 -30.92
N ASN A 15 6.55 -1.08 -30.99
CA ASN A 15 7.99 -0.82 -31.04
C ASN A 15 8.49 0.12 -29.93
N ILE A 16 7.86 0.06 -28.75
CA ILE A 16 8.28 0.81 -27.57
C ILE A 16 9.54 0.13 -27.00
N LYS A 17 10.59 0.91 -26.76
CA LYS A 17 11.89 0.41 -26.26
C LYS A 17 12.22 0.89 -24.84
N VAL A 18 11.46 1.87 -24.35
CA VAL A 18 11.71 2.57 -23.10
C VAL A 18 10.52 2.38 -22.17
N ILE A 19 10.80 1.98 -20.94
CA ILE A 19 9.81 1.80 -19.87
C ILE A 19 10.17 2.75 -18.73
N ILE A 20 9.17 3.45 -18.19
CA ILE A 20 9.32 4.30 -17.00
C ILE A 20 8.53 3.64 -15.85
N ASP A 21 9.24 3.24 -14.80
CA ASP A 21 8.64 2.64 -13.60
C ASP A 21 8.41 3.71 -12.52
N LEU A 22 7.15 4.04 -12.28
CA LEU A 22 6.69 5.07 -11.35
C LEU A 22 6.50 4.47 -9.96
N GLY A 23 7.44 4.75 -9.06
CA GLY A 23 7.51 4.11 -7.74
C GLY A 23 8.31 2.82 -7.79
N ALA A 24 9.52 2.88 -8.37
CA ALA A 24 10.37 1.72 -8.60
C ALA A 24 10.78 0.97 -7.32
N GLY A 25 10.71 1.62 -6.16
CA GLY A 25 11.09 1.04 -4.88
C GLY A 25 12.53 0.54 -4.94
N LEU A 26 12.70 -0.78 -4.79
CA LEU A 26 14.02 -1.39 -4.88
C LEU A 26 14.46 -1.72 -6.31
N GLY A 27 13.64 -1.56 -7.35
CA GLY A 27 14.03 -1.73 -8.76
C GLY A 27 14.04 -3.18 -9.29
N TYR A 28 13.28 -4.10 -8.69
CA TYR A 28 13.28 -5.50 -9.12
C TYR A 28 12.66 -5.69 -10.51
N ILE A 29 11.53 -5.05 -10.78
CA ILE A 29 10.86 -5.14 -12.08
C ILE A 29 11.68 -4.49 -13.19
N CYS A 30 12.39 -3.40 -12.90
CA CYS A 30 13.28 -2.74 -13.86
C CYS A 30 14.35 -3.69 -14.38
N GLN A 31 15.03 -4.41 -13.47
CA GLN A 31 16.05 -5.39 -13.83
C GLN A 31 15.45 -6.58 -14.60
N LEU A 32 14.26 -7.03 -14.21
CA LEU A 32 13.58 -8.14 -14.86
C LEU A 32 13.19 -7.80 -16.32
N LEU A 33 12.68 -6.59 -16.56
CA LEU A 33 12.30 -6.12 -17.90
C LEU A 33 13.49 -6.00 -18.84
N TYR A 34 14.63 -5.50 -18.35
CA TYR A 34 15.87 -5.50 -19.12
C TYR A 34 16.36 -6.93 -19.38
N TYR A 35 16.45 -7.76 -18.35
CA TYR A 35 17.00 -9.11 -18.46
C TYR A 35 16.19 -10.01 -19.42
N LEU A 36 14.86 -9.94 -19.38
CA LEU A 36 13.99 -10.80 -20.20
C LEU A 36 13.78 -10.27 -21.62
N TYR A 37 13.76 -8.95 -21.81
CA TYR A 37 13.27 -8.34 -23.05
C TYR A 37 14.16 -7.22 -23.62
N GLY A 38 15.25 -6.86 -22.95
CA GLY A 38 16.21 -5.86 -23.44
C GLY A 38 15.74 -4.41 -23.37
N TYR A 39 14.69 -4.09 -22.61
CA TYR A 39 14.19 -2.72 -22.50
C TYR A 39 15.18 -1.78 -21.80
N LYS A 40 15.22 -0.52 -22.25
CA LYS A 40 15.73 0.59 -21.42
C LYS A 40 14.69 0.91 -20.35
N VAL A 41 15.09 0.98 -19.08
CA VAL A 41 14.16 1.22 -17.97
C VAL A 41 14.62 2.39 -17.10
N LEU A 42 13.77 3.40 -16.96
CA LEU A 42 13.93 4.49 -16.00
C LEU A 42 13.08 4.21 -14.76
N GLY A 43 13.73 3.86 -13.64
CA GLY A 43 13.06 3.71 -12.35
C GLY A 43 13.02 5.03 -11.58
N LEU A 44 11.82 5.53 -11.30
CA LEU A 44 11.62 6.75 -10.51
C LEU A 44 11.12 6.38 -9.11
N GLU A 45 11.81 6.86 -8.07
CA GLU A 45 11.47 6.56 -6.69
C GLU A 45 11.72 7.78 -5.80
N LYS A 46 10.83 8.05 -4.84
CA LYS A 46 10.94 9.25 -3.99
C LYS A 46 11.95 9.10 -2.85
N SER A 47 12.28 7.87 -2.46
CA SER A 47 13.20 7.59 -1.36
C SER A 47 14.62 7.39 -1.88
N GLN A 48 15.52 8.32 -1.56
CA GLN A 48 16.95 8.20 -1.89
C GLN A 48 17.56 6.89 -1.35
N VAL A 49 17.18 6.48 -0.15
CA VAL A 49 17.64 5.21 0.44
C VAL A 49 17.27 4.00 -0.43
N ASN A 50 16.08 3.99 -1.02
CA ASN A 50 15.67 2.92 -1.92
C ASN A 50 16.45 2.95 -3.24
N ILE A 51 16.71 4.13 -3.79
CA ILE A 51 17.56 4.33 -4.97
C ILE A 51 18.97 3.77 -4.70
N ASP A 52 19.60 4.18 -3.61
CA ASP A 52 20.95 3.74 -3.26
C ASP A 52 21.01 2.21 -3.11
N ASN A 53 19.98 1.62 -2.50
CA ASN A 53 19.88 0.16 -2.37
C ASN A 53 19.66 -0.54 -3.72
N ALA A 54 18.86 0.05 -4.61
CA ALA A 54 18.65 -0.46 -5.97
C ALA A 54 19.95 -0.43 -6.78
N GLN A 55 20.68 0.68 -6.74
CA GLN A 55 21.97 0.87 -7.42
C GLN A 55 23.06 -0.05 -6.86
N LYS A 56 23.20 -0.14 -5.53
CA LYS A 56 24.14 -1.09 -4.89
C LYS A 56 23.88 -2.52 -5.32
N ARG A 57 22.60 -2.92 -5.40
CA ARG A 57 22.23 -4.26 -5.88
C ARG A 57 22.52 -4.43 -7.37
N GLN A 58 22.24 -3.41 -8.18
CA GLN A 58 22.53 -3.41 -9.61
C GLN A 58 24.02 -3.62 -9.86
N LEU A 59 24.89 -2.84 -9.21
CA LEU A 59 26.35 -2.96 -9.32
C LEU A 59 26.83 -4.37 -8.93
N LYS A 60 26.24 -4.95 -7.88
CA LYS A 60 26.66 -6.26 -7.36
C LYS A 60 26.15 -7.45 -8.18
N ARG A 61 24.93 -7.37 -8.75
CA ARG A 61 24.24 -8.52 -9.33
C ARG A 61 23.94 -8.41 -10.83
N PHE A 62 23.88 -7.19 -11.35
CA PHE A 62 23.42 -6.91 -12.71
C PHE A 62 24.28 -5.82 -13.39
N PRO A 63 25.62 -5.97 -13.43
CA PRO A 63 26.52 -4.94 -13.98
C PRO A 63 26.20 -4.60 -15.44
N ASP A 64 25.78 -5.59 -16.24
CA ASP A 64 25.45 -5.40 -17.65
C ASP A 64 24.22 -4.51 -17.89
N SER A 65 23.42 -4.25 -16.85
CA SER A 65 22.24 -3.38 -16.93
C SER A 65 22.56 -1.89 -16.75
N LEU A 66 23.78 -1.50 -16.36
CA LEU A 66 24.10 -0.12 -15.96
C LEU A 66 23.82 0.94 -17.02
N MET A 67 23.94 0.56 -18.30
CA MET A 67 23.66 1.46 -19.43
C MET A 67 22.18 1.49 -19.82
N HIS A 68 21.40 0.52 -19.38
CA HIS A 68 20.01 0.31 -19.82
C HIS A 68 18.99 0.56 -18.71
N VAL A 69 19.36 0.37 -17.44
CA VAL A 69 18.49 0.56 -16.29
C VAL A 69 19.06 1.67 -15.42
N LYS A 70 18.33 2.77 -15.30
CA LYS A 70 18.71 3.97 -14.56
C LYS A 70 17.70 4.21 -13.44
N TYR A 71 18.20 4.66 -12.29
CA TYR A 71 17.36 4.97 -11.12
C TYR A 71 17.55 6.42 -10.73
N ASN A 72 16.46 7.18 -10.64
CA ASN A 72 16.48 8.58 -10.29
C ASN A 72 15.52 8.90 -9.13
N CYS A 73 15.99 9.74 -8.22
CA CYS A 73 15.20 10.21 -7.10
C CYS A 73 14.19 11.24 -7.60
N CYS A 74 12.89 10.96 -7.46
CA CYS A 74 11.83 11.84 -7.93
C CYS A 74 10.56 11.66 -7.09
N ASP A 75 10.13 12.71 -6.41
CA ASP A 75 8.82 12.75 -5.72
C ASP A 75 7.74 13.18 -6.72
N LEU A 76 7.19 12.18 -7.41
CA LEU A 76 6.20 12.37 -8.46
C LEU A 76 4.90 13.02 -7.95
N LYS A 77 4.43 14.02 -8.70
CA LYS A 77 3.14 14.71 -8.56
C LYS A 77 2.40 14.67 -9.90
N CYS A 78 1.18 15.19 -9.95
CA CYS A 78 0.39 15.17 -11.18
C CYS A 78 0.98 16.01 -12.32
N ASN A 79 1.83 17.01 -12.02
CA ASN A 79 2.47 17.89 -13.00
C ASN A 79 3.93 17.50 -13.31
N SER A 80 4.35 16.27 -13.00
CA SER A 80 5.76 15.85 -13.16
C SER A 80 6.16 15.48 -14.59
N VAL A 81 5.34 15.74 -15.62
CA VAL A 81 5.62 15.35 -17.01
C VAL A 81 6.95 15.93 -17.50
N GLU A 82 7.14 17.24 -17.40
CA GLU A 82 8.38 17.92 -17.84
C GLU A 82 9.61 17.41 -17.09
N THR A 83 9.46 17.14 -15.79
CA THR A 83 10.53 16.57 -14.97
C THR A 83 10.93 15.17 -15.46
N ILE A 84 9.94 14.32 -15.76
CA ILE A 84 10.17 12.97 -16.28
C ILE A 84 10.87 13.04 -17.65
N GLU A 85 10.40 13.90 -18.55
CA GLU A 85 10.98 14.08 -19.88
C GLU A 85 12.42 14.60 -19.82
N SER A 86 12.72 15.53 -18.92
CA SER A 86 14.08 16.02 -18.67
C SER A 86 15.01 14.91 -18.19
N ILE A 87 14.58 14.11 -17.20
CA ILE A 87 15.36 12.97 -16.70
C ILE A 87 15.58 11.95 -17.82
N LEU A 88 14.53 11.64 -18.59
CA LEU A 88 14.61 10.67 -19.68
C LEU A 88 15.61 11.10 -20.76
N SER A 89 15.59 12.39 -21.13
CA SER A 89 16.53 12.97 -22.08
C SER A 89 17.97 12.93 -21.56
N ASN A 90 18.18 13.20 -20.27
CA ASN A 90 19.52 13.19 -19.67
C ASN A 90 20.11 11.77 -19.57
N GLU A 91 19.29 10.79 -19.22
CA GLU A 91 19.74 9.41 -18.98
C GLU A 91 19.91 8.58 -20.25
N PHE A 92 19.01 8.77 -21.23
CA PHE A 92 18.97 7.90 -22.41
C PHE A 92 19.08 8.65 -23.73
N GLN A 93 19.03 9.99 -23.74
CA GLN A 93 18.94 10.80 -24.96
C GLN A 93 17.75 10.39 -25.85
N GLU A 94 16.68 9.90 -25.23
CA GLU A 94 15.50 9.36 -25.91
C GLU A 94 14.32 10.33 -25.86
N LYS A 95 13.66 10.50 -27.02
CA LYS A 95 12.37 11.19 -27.15
C LYS A 95 11.30 10.26 -27.76
N SER A 96 11.53 8.96 -27.66
CA SER A 96 10.68 7.93 -28.25
C SER A 96 9.41 7.69 -27.42
N ASN A 97 8.46 6.98 -28.01
CA ASN A 97 7.27 6.50 -27.31
C ASN A 97 7.67 5.63 -26.12
N VAL A 98 7.04 5.86 -24.97
CA VAL A 98 7.35 5.17 -23.71
C VAL A 98 6.14 4.39 -23.18
N CYS A 99 6.43 3.38 -22.36
CA CYS A 99 5.47 2.71 -21.52
C CYS A 99 5.63 3.18 -20.06
N LEU A 100 4.55 3.64 -19.44
CA LEU A 100 4.51 3.95 -18.02
C LEU A 100 3.99 2.73 -17.25
N ILE A 101 4.74 2.30 -16.24
CA ILE A 101 4.35 1.21 -15.35
C ILE A 101 4.41 1.65 -13.89
N GLY A 102 3.78 0.89 -13.01
CA GLY A 102 4.06 0.98 -11.58
C GLY A 102 3.48 -0.21 -10.83
N LEU A 103 4.36 -1.03 -10.25
CA LEU A 103 3.97 -2.31 -9.65
C LEU A 103 3.31 -2.17 -8.27
N HIS A 104 3.65 -1.11 -7.55
CA HIS A 104 3.08 -0.79 -6.24
C HIS A 104 2.84 0.71 -6.14
N ALA A 105 2.02 1.24 -7.05
CA ALA A 105 1.67 2.65 -7.08
C ALA A 105 0.76 2.99 -5.88
N CYS A 106 1.39 3.25 -4.73
CA CYS A 106 0.72 3.35 -3.44
C CYS A 106 -0.01 4.68 -3.28
N GLY A 107 -1.26 4.63 -2.79
CA GLY A 107 -2.03 5.83 -2.46
C GLY A 107 -2.12 6.78 -3.66
N ASP A 108 -1.77 8.05 -3.45
CA ASP A 108 -1.91 9.10 -4.47
C ASP A 108 -1.02 8.91 -5.71
N LEU A 109 0.09 8.15 -5.59
CA LEU A 109 0.99 7.90 -6.73
C LEU A 109 0.25 7.26 -7.91
N SER A 110 -0.71 6.37 -7.64
CA SER A 110 -1.51 5.77 -8.70
C SER A 110 -2.41 6.77 -9.45
N ILE A 111 -2.91 7.81 -8.76
CA ILE A 111 -3.68 8.89 -9.39
C ILE A 111 -2.74 9.83 -10.15
N TYR A 112 -1.58 10.17 -9.57
CA TYR A 112 -0.58 10.98 -10.24
C TYR A 112 -0.06 10.30 -11.50
N ALA A 113 0.21 9.00 -11.45
CA ALA A 113 0.61 8.20 -12.60
C ALA A 113 -0.45 8.23 -13.71
N SER A 114 -1.74 8.15 -13.36
CA SER A 114 -2.84 8.22 -14.34
C SER A 114 -2.95 9.62 -14.98
N LYS A 115 -2.71 10.69 -14.22
CA LYS A 115 -2.67 12.07 -14.72
C LYS A 115 -1.43 12.34 -15.58
N ILE A 116 -0.25 11.88 -15.15
CA ILE A 116 0.98 11.91 -15.95
C ILE A 116 0.76 11.17 -17.26
N PHE A 117 0.15 9.97 -17.23
CA PHE A 117 -0.17 9.24 -18.44
C PHE A 117 -1.07 10.04 -19.36
N ARG A 118 -2.15 10.66 -18.85
CA ARG A 118 -3.04 11.52 -19.64
C ARG A 118 -2.25 12.65 -20.32
N ASP A 119 -1.42 13.36 -19.57
CA ASP A 119 -0.77 14.61 -19.99
C ASP A 119 0.52 14.39 -20.81
N MET A 120 1.21 13.26 -20.63
CA MET A 120 2.43 12.94 -21.36
C MET A 120 2.11 12.41 -22.75
N THR A 121 2.47 13.17 -23.78
CA THR A 121 2.21 12.83 -25.19
C THR A 121 3.02 11.61 -25.64
N ALA A 122 4.28 11.50 -25.19
CA ALA A 122 5.17 10.37 -25.47
C ALA A 122 4.70 9.06 -24.80
N ALA A 123 3.84 9.12 -23.78
CA ALA A 123 3.36 7.92 -23.10
C ALA A 123 2.23 7.25 -23.89
N ARG A 124 2.51 6.04 -24.41
CA ARG A 124 1.60 5.31 -25.30
C ARG A 124 0.93 4.11 -24.64
N VAL A 125 1.59 3.52 -23.65
CA VAL A 125 1.08 2.38 -22.87
C VAL A 125 1.17 2.72 -21.39
N PHE A 126 0.13 2.36 -20.64
CA PHE A 126 0.03 2.52 -19.20
C PHE A 126 -0.38 1.20 -18.56
N ILE A 127 0.41 0.71 -17.61
CA ILE A 127 0.12 -0.51 -16.85
C ILE A 127 0.41 -0.26 -15.38
N ILE A 128 -0.62 0.00 -14.59
CA ILE A 128 -0.48 0.37 -13.18
C ILE A 128 -1.15 -0.67 -12.28
N VAL A 129 -0.45 -1.10 -11.24
CA VAL A 129 -1.00 -1.93 -10.15
C VAL A 129 -1.15 -1.02 -8.94
N PRO A 130 -2.34 -0.42 -8.74
CA PRO A 130 -2.56 0.46 -7.62
C PRO A 130 -2.69 -0.35 -6.32
N CYS A 131 -2.21 0.20 -5.21
CA CYS A 131 -2.34 -0.46 -3.91
C CYS A 131 -2.27 0.54 -2.74
N CYS A 132 -2.38 0.03 -1.52
CA CYS A 132 -2.32 0.83 -0.29
C CYS A 132 -3.25 2.06 -0.31
N TYR A 133 -4.51 1.90 -0.73
CA TYR A 133 -5.50 2.98 -0.81
C TYR A 133 -5.68 3.73 0.51
N HIS A 134 -5.49 3.07 1.65
CA HIS A 134 -5.49 3.70 2.97
C HIS A 134 -4.40 4.78 3.19
N LYS A 135 -3.42 4.88 2.28
CA LYS A 135 -2.38 5.93 2.26
C LYS A 135 -2.75 7.13 1.40
N LEU A 136 -3.95 7.18 0.81
CA LEU A 136 -4.45 8.37 0.13
C LEU A 136 -4.42 9.58 1.09
N SER A 137 -4.05 10.73 0.56
CA SER A 137 -3.97 11.96 1.34
C SER A 137 -5.36 12.40 1.78
N ILE A 138 -5.49 12.69 3.07
CA ILE A 138 -6.73 13.14 3.68
C ILE A 138 -6.87 14.64 3.47
N SER A 139 -8.00 15.06 2.92
CA SER A 139 -8.37 16.47 2.71
C SER A 139 -8.97 17.10 3.96
N LYS A 140 -9.81 16.34 4.68
CA LYS A 140 -10.54 16.84 5.83
C LYS A 140 -10.77 15.72 6.85
N ARG A 141 -10.61 16.06 8.14
CA ARG A 141 -11.00 15.23 9.28
C ARG A 141 -12.03 15.96 10.12
N ILE A 142 -13.08 15.27 10.54
CA ILE A 142 -14.09 15.80 11.46
C ILE A 142 -14.21 14.81 12.62
N LYS A 143 -13.79 15.20 13.82
CA LYS A 143 -14.01 14.40 15.02
C LYS A 143 -15.49 14.44 15.38
N ILE A 144 -16.12 13.28 15.54
CA ILE A 144 -17.49 13.18 16.05
C ILE A 144 -17.45 12.90 17.55
N ASN A 145 -16.64 11.93 17.97
CA ASN A 145 -16.38 11.62 19.38
C ASN A 145 -14.96 11.03 19.54
N VAL A 146 -14.64 10.52 20.73
CA VAL A 146 -13.30 9.99 21.08
C VAL A 146 -12.85 8.85 20.15
N SER A 147 -13.77 8.02 19.66
CA SER A 147 -13.46 6.82 18.86
C SER A 147 -13.86 6.91 17.39
N THR A 148 -14.59 7.96 16.99
CA THR A 148 -15.12 8.10 15.63
C THR A 148 -14.78 9.46 15.02
N GLU A 149 -14.19 9.39 13.83
CA GLU A 149 -13.90 10.54 12.98
C GLU A 149 -14.44 10.30 11.58
N LYS A 150 -14.93 11.35 10.92
CA LYS A 150 -15.15 11.38 9.48
C LYS A 150 -13.85 11.72 8.77
N GLN A 151 -13.56 11.05 7.66
CA GLN A 151 -12.36 11.27 6.85
C GLN A 151 -12.74 11.44 5.38
N TYR A 152 -12.23 12.50 4.76
CA TYR A 152 -12.38 12.78 3.34
C TYR A 152 -11.01 12.79 2.68
N PHE A 153 -10.91 12.42 1.41
CA PHE A 153 -9.65 12.26 0.70
C PHE A 153 -9.53 13.23 -0.47
N ASN A 154 -8.31 13.65 -0.79
CA ASN A 154 -8.05 14.56 -1.91
C ASN A 154 -8.37 13.91 -3.27
N ASN A 155 -8.12 12.60 -3.39
CA ASN A 155 -8.20 11.87 -4.66
C ASN A 155 -9.15 10.66 -4.58
N PHE A 156 -10.15 10.70 -3.68
CA PHE A 156 -11.20 9.69 -3.64
C PHE A 156 -12.50 10.27 -3.05
N PRO A 157 -13.63 10.19 -3.78
CA PRO A 157 -13.79 9.70 -5.15
C PRO A 157 -13.00 10.50 -6.20
N LEU A 158 -12.52 9.83 -7.24
CA LEU A 158 -11.76 10.43 -8.33
C LEU A 158 -12.66 10.84 -9.50
N SER A 159 -13.54 9.94 -9.95
CA SER A 159 -14.43 10.15 -11.10
C SER A 159 -15.55 11.14 -10.79
N ASN A 160 -16.03 11.85 -11.81
CA ASN A 160 -17.24 12.66 -11.72
C ASN A 160 -18.49 11.79 -11.62
N CYS A 161 -18.48 10.60 -12.24
CA CYS A 161 -19.53 9.59 -12.11
C CYS A 161 -19.82 9.27 -10.64
N LEU A 162 -18.81 8.81 -9.89
CA LEU A 162 -19.00 8.44 -8.48
C LEU A 162 -19.34 9.67 -7.61
N LYS A 163 -18.71 10.83 -7.86
CA LYS A 163 -19.06 12.08 -7.16
C LYS A 163 -20.53 12.45 -7.36
N THR A 164 -21.05 12.32 -8.58
CA THR A 164 -22.44 12.63 -8.90
C THR A 164 -23.40 11.67 -8.20
N ILE A 165 -23.10 10.37 -8.23
CA ILE A 165 -23.90 9.36 -7.50
C ILE A 165 -23.94 9.69 -6.01
N ILE A 166 -22.79 9.97 -5.40
CA ILE A 166 -22.70 10.32 -3.98
C ILE A 166 -23.51 11.58 -3.68
N ASN A 167 -23.37 12.64 -4.48
CA ASN A 167 -24.11 13.89 -4.27
C ASN A 167 -25.62 13.72 -4.42
N ASN A 168 -26.07 12.75 -5.22
CA ASN A 168 -27.49 12.43 -5.41
C ASN A 168 -28.03 11.48 -4.33
N THR A 169 -27.19 11.00 -3.42
CA THR A 169 -27.56 10.14 -2.30
C THR A 169 -27.30 10.87 -0.99
N ASP A 170 -28.09 10.63 0.05
CA ASP A 170 -27.78 11.09 1.42
C ASP A 170 -26.64 10.29 2.08
N PHE A 171 -25.68 9.82 1.28
CA PHE A 171 -24.60 8.94 1.72
C PHE A 171 -23.37 9.73 2.15
N ASP A 172 -23.15 9.80 3.47
CA ASP A 172 -21.95 10.42 4.02
C ASP A 172 -20.71 9.52 3.84
N ILE A 173 -20.00 9.73 2.73
CA ILE A 173 -18.74 9.06 2.44
C ILE A 173 -17.69 9.24 3.54
N GLY A 174 -17.72 10.38 4.24
CA GLY A 174 -16.79 10.68 5.31
C GLY A 174 -16.94 9.71 6.47
N SER A 175 -18.13 9.13 6.67
CA SER A 175 -18.42 8.16 7.72
C SER A 175 -18.05 6.71 7.33
N PHE A 176 -18.26 6.34 6.06
CA PHE A 176 -18.13 4.97 5.60
C PHE A 176 -16.82 4.69 4.83
N LEU A 177 -16.51 5.49 3.82
CA LEU A 177 -15.37 5.31 2.90
C LEU A 177 -14.03 5.80 3.48
N ARG A 178 -13.82 5.52 4.77
CA ARG A 178 -12.67 5.95 5.56
C ARG A 178 -11.45 5.05 5.36
N GLN A 179 -10.35 5.38 6.03
CA GLN A 179 -9.12 4.55 6.04
C GLN A 179 -9.36 3.06 6.35
N PRO A 180 -10.27 2.64 7.26
CA PRO A 180 -10.59 1.23 7.44
C PRO A 180 -11.15 0.55 6.18
N PHE A 181 -12.09 1.20 5.48
CA PHE A 181 -12.61 0.71 4.20
C PHE A 181 -11.50 0.63 3.14
N LEU A 182 -10.69 1.68 3.01
CA LEU A 182 -9.57 1.69 2.06
C LEU A 182 -8.44 0.71 2.44
N ARG A 183 -8.34 0.32 3.71
CA ARG A 183 -7.43 -0.74 4.16
C ARG A 183 -8.00 -2.10 3.79
N LEU A 184 -9.31 -2.29 3.97
CA LEU A 184 -10.02 -3.49 3.55
C LEU A 184 -9.84 -3.74 2.05
N ALA A 185 -9.95 -2.70 1.22
CA ALA A 185 -9.68 -2.78 -0.22
C ALA A 185 -8.24 -3.19 -0.59
N CYS A 186 -7.28 -3.18 0.36
CA CYS A 186 -5.89 -3.60 0.15
C CYS A 186 -5.53 -4.92 0.84
N GLN A 187 -6.52 -5.53 1.49
CA GLN A 187 -6.33 -6.69 2.34
C GLN A 187 -6.11 -7.94 1.49
N GLU A 188 -5.68 -9.03 2.13
CA GLU A 188 -5.58 -10.34 1.51
C GLU A 188 -6.95 -10.83 1.02
N PRO A 189 -7.00 -11.62 -0.08
CA PRO A 189 -8.26 -12.16 -0.59
C PRO A 189 -8.82 -13.22 0.36
N ALA A 190 -10.15 -13.38 0.35
CA ALA A 190 -10.86 -14.40 1.14
C ALA A 190 -10.37 -15.82 0.87
N ASP A 191 -9.97 -16.12 -0.38
CA ASP A 191 -9.39 -17.42 -0.75
C ASP A 191 -8.20 -17.80 0.13
N ARG A 192 -7.38 -16.84 0.52
CA ARG A 192 -6.21 -17.13 1.35
C ARG A 192 -6.63 -17.61 2.73
N TRP A 193 -7.63 -16.97 3.32
CA TRP A 193 -8.19 -17.35 4.61
C TRP A 193 -8.90 -18.70 4.55
N ASN A 194 -9.73 -18.93 3.52
CA ASN A 194 -10.43 -20.21 3.33
C ASN A 194 -9.48 -21.42 3.22
N ASN A 195 -8.27 -21.20 2.71
CA ASN A 195 -7.27 -22.24 2.50
C ASN A 195 -6.22 -22.32 3.64
N MET A 196 -6.38 -21.59 4.74
CA MET A 196 -5.49 -21.70 5.90
C MET A 196 -5.74 -23.01 6.65
N SER A 197 -4.68 -23.57 7.26
CA SER A 197 -4.84 -24.68 8.19
C SER A 197 -5.48 -24.21 9.50
N ILE A 198 -6.02 -25.14 10.29
CA ILE A 198 -6.58 -24.83 11.60
C ILE A 198 -5.53 -24.20 12.53
N GLU A 199 -4.28 -24.67 12.47
CA GLU A 199 -3.17 -24.11 13.23
C GLU A 199 -2.89 -22.66 12.80
N THR A 200 -2.93 -22.39 11.49
CA THR A 200 -2.70 -21.05 10.94
C THR A 200 -3.81 -20.07 11.36
N HIS A 201 -5.07 -20.51 11.38
CA HIS A 201 -6.19 -19.73 11.91
C HIS A 201 -6.03 -19.43 13.40
N ASN A 202 -5.62 -20.44 14.19
CA ASN A 202 -5.38 -20.26 15.62
C ASN A 202 -4.25 -19.25 15.87
N GLU A 203 -3.13 -19.36 15.15
CA GLU A 203 -2.04 -18.38 15.23
C GLU A 203 -2.48 -16.96 14.81
N HIS A 204 -3.22 -16.85 13.71
CA HIS A 204 -3.72 -15.57 13.23
C HIS A 204 -4.61 -14.89 14.27
N SER A 205 -5.62 -15.60 14.77
CA SER A 205 -6.56 -15.10 15.77
C SER A 205 -5.85 -14.68 17.05
N PHE A 206 -4.86 -15.46 17.50
CA PHE A 206 -4.01 -15.13 18.65
C PHE A 206 -3.32 -13.79 18.45
N TYR A 207 -2.61 -13.58 17.34
CA TYR A 207 -1.86 -12.34 17.13
C TYR A 207 -2.77 -11.11 16.92
N VAL A 208 -3.94 -11.29 16.31
CA VAL A 208 -4.92 -10.20 16.16
C VAL A 208 -5.48 -9.80 17.52
N LEU A 209 -5.92 -10.77 18.33
CA LEU A 209 -6.44 -10.51 19.67
C LEU A 209 -5.36 -9.95 20.58
N ALA A 210 -4.15 -10.49 20.54
CA ALA A 210 -3.04 -10.06 21.38
C ALA A 210 -2.69 -8.59 21.11
N ARG A 211 -2.70 -8.19 19.84
CA ARG A 211 -2.55 -6.79 19.45
C ARG A 211 -3.73 -5.93 19.91
N ALA A 212 -4.96 -6.42 19.80
CA ALA A 212 -6.15 -5.70 20.24
C ALA A 212 -6.15 -5.45 21.75
N VAL A 213 -5.74 -6.44 22.56
CA VAL A 213 -5.58 -6.30 24.02
C VAL A 213 -4.54 -5.24 24.36
N LEU A 214 -3.37 -5.25 23.69
CA LEU A 214 -2.35 -4.22 23.89
C LEU A 214 -2.88 -2.81 23.55
N GLN A 215 -3.66 -2.67 22.47
CA GLN A 215 -4.27 -1.40 22.08
C GLN A 215 -5.37 -0.96 23.06
N LEU A 216 -6.18 -1.90 23.56
CA LEU A 216 -7.21 -1.62 24.56
C LEU A 216 -6.59 -1.16 25.88
N TYR A 217 -5.52 -1.83 26.33
CA TYR A 217 -4.76 -1.42 27.50
C TYR A 217 -4.25 0.02 27.38
N ALA A 218 -3.57 0.33 26.27
CA ALA A 218 -3.05 1.67 26.02
C ALA A 218 -4.18 2.71 26.04
N SER A 219 -5.31 2.42 25.38
CA SER A 219 -6.45 3.33 25.35
C SER A 219 -7.09 3.55 26.72
N LYS A 220 -7.24 2.50 27.54
CA LYS A 220 -7.84 2.60 28.89
C LYS A 220 -6.98 3.41 29.86
N ASN A 221 -5.67 3.40 29.67
CA ASN A 221 -4.72 4.06 30.55
C ASN A 221 -4.17 5.38 29.98
N GLY A 222 -4.82 5.96 28.97
CA GLY A 222 -4.40 7.26 28.42
C GLY A 222 -3.03 7.24 27.74
N PHE A 223 -2.69 6.14 27.06
CA PHE A 223 -1.45 6.01 26.29
C PHE A 223 -1.69 5.91 24.78
N PHE A 224 -0.69 6.33 24.00
CA PHE A 224 -0.48 5.98 22.60
C PHE A 224 0.65 4.96 22.47
N LEU A 225 0.47 3.98 21.59
CA LEU A 225 1.51 2.99 21.26
C LEU A 225 2.42 3.50 20.15
N LYS A 226 3.64 3.90 20.49
CA LYS A 226 4.66 4.33 19.52
C LYS A 226 5.65 3.20 19.25
N LYS A 227 5.77 2.78 17.99
CA LYS A 227 6.73 1.73 17.59
C LYS A 227 8.18 2.25 17.63
N ARG A 228 9.08 1.51 18.27
CA ARG A 228 10.55 1.72 18.20
C ARG A 228 11.20 1.00 17.04
N LYS A 229 10.56 -0.05 16.54
CA LYS A 229 11.06 -0.92 15.46
C LYS A 229 9.98 -1.09 14.38
N GLN A 230 10.40 -1.44 13.16
CA GLN A 230 9.50 -1.63 12.02
C GLN A 230 8.41 -2.68 12.29
N LYS A 231 8.79 -3.79 12.93
CA LYS A 231 7.87 -4.84 13.41
C LYS A 231 7.51 -4.60 14.87
N GLY A 232 6.21 -4.60 15.15
CA GLY A 232 5.66 -4.42 16.50
C GLY A 232 6.03 -5.56 17.44
N THR A 233 6.10 -6.79 16.93
CA THR A 233 6.56 -7.97 17.66
C THR A 233 7.31 -8.94 16.74
N ARG A 234 8.08 -9.85 17.33
CA ARG A 234 8.67 -11.01 16.66
C ARG A 234 7.83 -12.25 16.92
N LYS A 235 6.95 -12.58 15.98
CA LYS A 235 6.08 -13.76 16.07
C LYS A 235 6.83 -15.05 16.43
N SER A 236 7.99 -15.29 15.80
CA SER A 236 8.84 -16.46 16.07
C SER A 236 9.41 -16.56 17.49
N GLN A 237 9.26 -15.51 18.31
CA GLN A 237 9.71 -15.47 19.70
C GLN A 237 8.53 -15.39 20.69
N CYS A 238 7.30 -15.49 20.21
CA CYS A 238 6.09 -15.40 21.01
C CYS A 238 5.40 -16.77 21.01
N CYS A 239 5.81 -17.66 21.92
CA CYS A 239 5.19 -18.98 22.11
C CYS A 239 3.87 -18.90 22.88
N ASP A 240 3.71 -17.88 23.72
CA ASP A 240 2.49 -17.60 24.49
C ASP A 240 2.24 -16.08 24.57
N PHE A 241 1.15 -15.70 25.24
CA PHE A 241 0.80 -14.28 25.39
C PHE A 241 1.79 -13.53 26.29
N LYS A 242 2.36 -14.19 27.30
CA LYS A 242 3.33 -13.56 28.21
C LYS A 242 4.60 -13.15 27.47
N ALA A 243 5.13 -14.04 26.62
CA ALA A 243 6.25 -13.76 25.72
C ALA A 243 5.90 -12.66 24.71
N TYR A 244 4.67 -12.65 24.19
CA TYR A 244 4.18 -11.59 23.30
C TYR A 244 4.19 -10.21 23.97
N VAL A 245 3.70 -10.11 25.21
CA VAL A 245 3.66 -8.84 25.95
C VAL A 245 5.07 -8.33 26.23
N ARG A 246 5.96 -9.20 26.71
CA ARG A 246 7.37 -8.84 26.96
C ARG A 246 8.06 -8.31 25.71
N ASP A 247 7.98 -9.03 24.59
CA ASP A 247 8.58 -8.55 23.33
C ASP A 247 7.90 -7.25 22.86
N SER A 248 6.59 -7.10 23.04
CA SER A 248 5.85 -5.86 22.74
C SER A 248 6.36 -4.68 23.55
N LEU A 249 6.51 -4.82 24.87
CA LEU A 249 6.96 -3.74 25.76
C LEU A 249 8.41 -3.31 25.47
N THR A 250 9.25 -4.16 24.90
CA THR A 250 10.58 -3.75 24.42
C THR A 250 10.55 -2.99 23.09
N ARG A 251 9.48 -3.14 22.30
CA ARG A 251 9.36 -2.67 20.91
C ARG A 251 8.41 -1.49 20.75
N TYR A 252 7.55 -1.26 21.73
CA TYR A 252 6.66 -0.10 21.82
C TYR A 252 7.07 0.80 22.99
N ILE A 253 6.78 2.08 22.84
CA ILE A 253 6.75 3.05 23.93
C ILE A 253 5.28 3.33 24.21
N LEU A 254 4.87 3.22 25.48
CA LEU A 254 3.61 3.74 25.98
C LEU A 254 3.80 5.24 26.21
N GLN A 255 3.33 6.06 25.27
CA GLN A 255 3.48 7.51 25.34
C GLN A 255 2.19 8.12 25.94
N PRO A 256 2.24 8.90 27.03
CA PRO A 256 1.07 9.57 27.58
C PRO A 256 0.35 10.44 26.54
N GLN A 257 -0.98 10.52 26.62
CA GLN A 257 -1.80 11.33 25.72
C GLN A 257 -1.78 12.84 26.06
N GLU A 258 -1.40 13.20 27.29
CA GLU A 258 -1.28 14.58 27.77
C GLU A 258 0.19 14.90 28.10
N GLU A 259 0.67 16.09 27.73
CA GLU A 259 2.08 16.52 27.93
C GLU A 259 2.43 16.80 29.40
N GLU A 260 1.44 16.90 30.29
CA GLU A 260 1.60 17.14 31.72
C GLU A 260 1.16 15.93 32.57
N ALA A 261 1.95 14.86 32.57
CA ALA A 261 2.18 13.99 33.74
C ALA A 261 2.96 12.73 33.32
N LEU A 262 4.04 12.46 34.04
CA LEU A 262 4.99 11.34 33.90
C LEU A 262 6.18 11.65 32.98
N LYS A 263 7.36 11.80 33.60
CA LYS A 263 8.63 11.78 32.87
C LYS A 263 8.79 10.42 32.22
N GLU A 264 9.43 10.32 31.05
CA GLU A 264 9.71 9.03 30.37
C GLU A 264 10.34 7.97 31.31
N GLN A 265 11.00 8.41 32.38
CA GLN A 265 11.56 7.56 33.43
C GLN A 265 10.49 6.86 34.30
N ASP A 266 9.34 7.49 34.58
CA ASP A 266 8.30 6.93 35.46
C ASP A 266 7.46 5.82 34.80
N VAL A 267 7.26 5.90 33.47
CA VAL A 267 6.56 4.85 32.69
C VAL A 267 7.45 3.60 32.49
N GLN A 268 8.77 3.79 32.46
CA GLN A 268 9.74 2.70 32.36
C GLN A 268 9.94 1.97 33.71
N LEU A 269 9.71 2.65 34.84
CA LEU A 269 9.87 2.12 36.21
C LEU A 269 8.77 1.12 36.62
N ASN A 270 7.64 1.06 35.90
CA ASN A 270 6.49 0.20 36.21
C ASN A 270 6.21 -0.89 35.15
N LEU A 271 7.23 -1.31 34.38
CA LEU A 271 7.06 -2.33 33.33
C LEU A 271 6.43 -3.63 33.83
N ASP A 272 6.77 -4.08 35.04
CA ASP A 272 6.21 -5.30 35.63
C ASP A 272 4.72 -5.15 35.94
N MET A 273 4.28 -3.96 36.39
CA MET A 273 2.88 -3.65 36.61
C MET A 273 2.12 -3.61 35.28
N HIS A 274 2.66 -2.92 34.27
CA HIS A 274 2.08 -2.89 32.92
C HIS A 274 1.97 -4.29 32.31
N GLU A 275 3.02 -5.13 32.43
CA GLU A 275 2.98 -6.53 31.98
C GLU A 275 1.84 -7.29 32.66
N LYS A 276 1.73 -7.19 33.99
CA LYS A 276 0.69 -7.88 34.77
C LYS A 276 -0.72 -7.45 34.35
N ASP A 277 -0.98 -6.16 34.24
CA ASP A 277 -2.31 -5.64 33.88
C ASP A 277 -2.71 -6.05 32.45
N ILE A 278 -1.75 -6.06 31.51
CA ILE A 278 -2.00 -6.50 30.14
C ILE A 278 -2.32 -8.00 30.10
N ILE A 279 -1.63 -8.82 30.91
CA ILE A 279 -1.90 -10.26 31.04
C ILE A 279 -3.29 -10.50 31.62
N GLU A 280 -3.68 -9.79 32.68
CA GLU A 280 -5.02 -9.88 33.25
C GLU A 280 -6.10 -9.48 32.24
N LEU A 281 -5.85 -8.43 31.44
CA LEU A 281 -6.76 -8.01 30.38
C LEU A 281 -6.90 -9.07 29.27
N TRP A 282 -5.84 -9.84 29.00
CA TRP A 282 -5.88 -10.98 28.09
C TRP A 282 -6.68 -12.15 28.66
N GLU A 283 -6.48 -12.51 29.92
CA GLU A 283 -7.24 -13.58 30.58
C GLU A 283 -8.75 -13.31 30.52
N ASN A 284 -9.15 -12.05 30.61
CA ASN A 284 -10.54 -11.61 30.48
C ASN A 284 -11.11 -11.63 29.04
N HIS A 285 -10.28 -11.85 28.02
CA HIS A 285 -10.67 -11.73 26.61
C HIS A 285 -10.20 -12.88 25.72
N CYS A 286 -9.39 -13.82 26.22
CA CYS A 286 -8.78 -14.90 25.44
C CYS A 286 -9.83 -15.88 24.88
N ASP A 287 -11.02 -15.94 25.48
CA ASP A 287 -12.19 -16.68 24.99
C ASP A 287 -12.69 -16.16 23.62
N LYS A 288 -12.35 -14.92 23.25
CA LYS A 288 -12.78 -14.28 22.00
C LYS A 288 -12.01 -14.70 20.75
N LEU A 289 -10.99 -15.55 20.86
CA LEU A 289 -10.17 -16.00 19.72
C LEU A 289 -11.02 -16.44 18.52
N LYS A 290 -12.03 -17.27 18.76
CA LYS A 290 -12.94 -17.77 17.71
C LYS A 290 -13.74 -16.65 17.05
N ILE A 291 -14.21 -15.67 17.82
CA ILE A 291 -14.98 -14.53 17.33
C ILE A 291 -14.09 -13.61 16.48
N VAL A 292 -12.86 -13.35 16.93
CA VAL A 292 -11.87 -12.56 16.18
C VAL A 292 -11.58 -13.17 14.82
N GLU A 293 -11.44 -14.50 14.77
CA GLU A 293 -11.18 -15.19 13.51
C GLU A 293 -12.39 -15.17 12.58
N THR A 294 -13.59 -15.40 13.13
CA THR A 294 -14.85 -15.29 12.37
C THR A 294 -15.03 -13.89 11.80
N TYR A 295 -14.78 -12.87 12.63
CA TYR A 295 -14.84 -11.46 12.22
C TYR A 295 -13.81 -11.15 11.12
N THR A 296 -12.60 -11.69 11.23
CA THR A 296 -11.58 -11.57 10.17
C THR A 296 -12.08 -12.18 8.86
N GLY A 297 -12.62 -13.40 8.89
CA GLY A 297 -13.18 -14.05 7.71
C GLY A 297 -14.22 -13.18 7.01
N LEU A 298 -15.18 -12.64 7.78
CA LEU A 298 -16.21 -11.72 7.27
C LEU A 298 -15.61 -10.45 6.64
N GLN A 299 -14.56 -9.87 7.23
CA GLN A 299 -13.86 -8.74 6.61
C GLN A 299 -13.23 -9.15 5.27
N LEU A 300 -12.53 -10.28 5.22
CA LEU A 300 -11.85 -10.71 4.00
C LEU A 300 -12.81 -11.03 2.86
N MET A 301 -14.04 -11.48 3.17
CA MET A 301 -15.10 -11.65 2.16
C MET A 301 -15.49 -10.34 1.47
N LEU A 302 -15.35 -9.20 2.13
CA LEU A 302 -15.67 -7.87 1.59
C LEU A 302 -14.50 -7.23 0.83
N GLN A 303 -13.29 -7.81 0.89
CA GLN A 303 -12.09 -7.25 0.27
C GLN A 303 -12.26 -7.02 -1.24
N ALA A 304 -12.74 -8.04 -1.97
CA ALA A 304 -12.85 -7.99 -3.42
C ALA A 304 -13.84 -6.91 -3.88
N SER A 305 -14.97 -6.77 -3.19
CA SER A 305 -15.97 -5.72 -3.47
C SER A 305 -15.40 -4.33 -3.18
N ALA A 306 -14.68 -4.16 -2.06
CA ALA A 306 -14.06 -2.89 -1.70
C ALA A 306 -12.95 -2.48 -2.67
N GLU A 307 -12.09 -3.42 -3.10
CA GLU A 307 -11.06 -3.16 -4.10
C GLU A 307 -11.68 -2.83 -5.47
N SER A 308 -12.65 -3.62 -5.91
CA SER A 308 -13.37 -3.39 -7.17
C SER A 308 -14.02 -2.02 -7.20
N PHE A 309 -14.65 -1.59 -6.11
CA PHE A 309 -15.25 -0.26 -6.01
C PHE A 309 -14.22 0.86 -6.24
N VAL A 310 -13.04 0.77 -5.62
CA VAL A 310 -11.96 1.75 -5.80
C VAL A 310 -11.38 1.70 -7.22
N LEU A 311 -11.23 0.51 -7.80
CA LEU A 311 -10.73 0.35 -9.16
C LEU A 311 -11.71 0.87 -10.22
N GLN A 312 -13.01 0.64 -10.03
CA GLN A 312 -14.05 1.13 -10.94
C GLN A 312 -14.13 2.66 -10.94
N ASP A 313 -14.02 3.32 -9.77
CA ASP A 313 -13.92 4.78 -9.71
C ASP A 313 -12.74 5.32 -10.55
N ARG A 314 -11.61 4.63 -10.52
CA ARG A 314 -10.43 5.01 -11.33
C ARG A 314 -10.63 4.75 -12.81
N LEU A 315 -11.28 3.63 -13.15
CA LEU A 315 -11.59 3.27 -14.53
C LEU A 315 -12.55 4.30 -15.15
N CYS A 316 -13.64 4.64 -14.45
CA CYS A 316 -14.57 5.69 -14.86
C CYS A 316 -13.85 7.03 -15.04
N TRP A 317 -12.92 7.38 -14.13
CA TRP A 317 -12.14 8.60 -14.32
C TRP A 317 -11.29 8.55 -15.60
N MET A 318 -10.65 7.42 -15.93
CA MET A 318 -9.88 7.30 -17.18
C MET A 318 -10.78 7.47 -18.42
N GLU A 319 -11.96 6.87 -18.42
CA GLU A 319 -12.95 7.02 -19.49
C GLU A 319 -13.42 8.48 -19.63
N GLU A 320 -13.66 9.18 -18.51
CA GLU A 320 -13.98 10.61 -18.49
C GLU A 320 -12.86 11.48 -19.08
N GLN A 321 -11.61 11.02 -19.05
CA GLN A 321 -10.47 11.68 -19.70
C GLN A 321 -10.30 11.29 -21.18
N GLY A 322 -11.22 10.49 -21.74
CA GLY A 322 -11.13 9.98 -23.11
C GLY A 322 -10.06 8.90 -23.30
N LEU A 323 -9.63 8.24 -22.22
CA LEU A 323 -8.65 7.16 -22.27
C LEU A 323 -9.33 5.80 -22.26
N GLU A 324 -9.03 4.96 -23.24
CA GLU A 324 -9.49 3.57 -23.25
C GLU A 324 -8.67 2.76 -22.25
N ALA A 325 -9.33 2.26 -21.20
CA ALA A 325 -8.68 1.53 -20.12
C ALA A 325 -9.48 0.28 -19.75
N LYS A 326 -8.79 -0.70 -19.16
CA LYS A 326 -9.40 -1.94 -18.64
C LYS A 326 -8.70 -2.42 -17.38
N ILE A 327 -9.45 -3.07 -16.50
CA ILE A 327 -8.92 -3.76 -15.34
C ILE A 327 -8.66 -5.22 -15.72
N ILE A 328 -7.44 -5.71 -15.54
CA ILE A 328 -7.08 -7.11 -15.82
C ILE A 328 -6.33 -7.76 -14.65
N PRO A 329 -6.49 -9.08 -14.44
CA PRO A 329 -5.70 -9.82 -13.46
C PRO A 329 -4.27 -10.03 -13.96
N VAL A 330 -3.28 -9.58 -13.18
CA VAL A 330 -1.84 -9.59 -13.52
C VAL A 330 -0.96 -10.33 -12.52
N MET A 331 -1.52 -10.81 -11.41
CA MET A 331 -0.80 -11.68 -10.47
C MET A 331 -1.69 -12.82 -10.01
N ASN A 332 -1.05 -13.91 -9.62
CA ASN A 332 -1.75 -14.97 -8.92
C ASN A 332 -2.14 -14.45 -7.52
N LYS A 333 -3.44 -14.48 -7.21
CA LYS A 333 -4.01 -14.10 -5.91
C LYS A 333 -3.42 -14.87 -4.71
N TYR A 334 -2.85 -16.05 -4.95
CA TYR A 334 -2.11 -16.82 -3.95
C TYR A 334 -0.71 -16.25 -3.66
N LEU A 335 -0.07 -15.59 -4.63
CA LEU A 335 1.28 -15.03 -4.50
C LEU A 335 1.27 -13.58 -4.04
N SER A 336 0.27 -12.81 -4.46
CA SER A 336 0.14 -11.41 -4.11
C SER A 336 -1.33 -11.03 -4.01
N PRO A 337 -1.74 -10.34 -2.94
CA PRO A 337 -3.08 -9.78 -2.86
C PRO A 337 -3.29 -8.60 -3.82
N ARG A 338 -2.21 -8.08 -4.44
CA ARG A 338 -2.27 -7.03 -5.47
C ARG A 338 -2.38 -7.68 -6.84
N ALA A 339 -3.58 -8.14 -7.17
CA ALA A 339 -3.81 -9.01 -8.33
C ALA A 339 -4.24 -8.27 -9.60
N TYR A 340 -4.66 -7.02 -9.52
CA TYR A 340 -5.26 -6.30 -10.65
C TYR A 340 -4.39 -5.12 -11.13
N ALA A 341 -4.31 -4.96 -12.45
CA ALA A 341 -3.75 -3.78 -13.09
C ALA A 341 -4.81 -3.03 -13.88
N ILE A 342 -4.69 -1.71 -13.91
CA ILE A 342 -5.36 -0.87 -14.91
C ILE A 342 -4.40 -0.75 -16.10
N VAL A 343 -4.88 -1.12 -17.28
CA VAL A 343 -4.13 -1.08 -18.54
C VAL A 343 -4.82 -0.13 -19.50
N SER A 344 -4.07 0.78 -20.11
CA SER A 344 -4.56 1.72 -21.11
C SER A 344 -3.53 1.94 -22.21
N GLN A 345 -4.02 2.20 -23.43
CA GLN A 345 -3.20 2.49 -24.60
C GLN A 345 -3.77 3.72 -25.32
N LYS A 346 -2.90 4.66 -25.69
CA LYS A 346 -3.29 5.80 -26.54
C LYS A 346 -3.17 5.42 -28.01
N LYS A 347 -4.13 5.89 -28.81
CA LYS A 347 -4.16 5.72 -30.27
C LYS A 347 -3.16 6.60 -30.98
#